data_AF-A0A2R5FYZ3-F1
#
_entry.id   AF-A0A2R5FYZ3-F1
#
_cell.length_a   1.000
_cell.length_b   1.000
_cell.length_c   1.000
_cell.angle_alpha   90.00
_cell.angle_beta   90.00
_cell.angle_gamma   90.00
#
_symmetry.space_group_name_H-M   'P 1'
#
loop_
_entity.id
_entity.type
_entity.pdbx_description
1 polymer ?
#
loop_
_entity_poly.entity_id
_entity_poly.type
_entity_poly.pdbx_seq_one_letter_code
_entity_poly.pdbx_strand_id
1 'polypeptide(L)'
;MTLNLDLSGTNKWDRIFYQPFQGNPENKKIRAPLIEPFEFPFILQNHVLAIMVSSSAAKPRWRTSGHLIQTYPSVITGGKILLSESPSSGVDAAKKQVGINTIELVVFPKLANQYYLWFDFVPWLLFATLGLWQFAGNQFDATQEVLETIKIDILRVEAKVDDISSYQ
;
A
#
# COMPACT_ATOMS: atom_id res chain seq x y z
N MET A 1 -3.07 -13.72 10.06
CA MET A 1 -2.79 -13.74 8.60
C MET A 1 -1.29 -13.57 8.43
N THR A 2 -0.61 -14.60 7.94
CA THR A 2 0.83 -14.57 7.65
C THR A 2 1.00 -14.51 6.14
N LEU A 3 1.49 -13.37 5.66
CA LEU A 3 1.78 -13.15 4.24
C LEU A 3 3.19 -13.70 3.96
N ASN A 4 3.29 -14.68 3.07
CA ASN A 4 4.58 -15.20 2.61
C ASN A 4 4.93 -14.53 1.28
N LEU A 5 6.04 -13.81 1.27
CA LEU A 5 6.58 -13.13 0.11
C LEU A 5 7.88 -13.78 -0.30
N ASP A 6 7.94 -14.28 -1.53
CA ASP A 6 9.21 -14.70 -2.11
C ASP A 6 9.94 -13.46 -2.65
N LEU A 7 10.82 -12.90 -1.83
CA LEU A 7 11.67 -11.75 -2.17
C LEU A 7 12.93 -12.16 -2.95
N SER A 8 13.16 -13.46 -3.16
CA SER A 8 14.37 -13.95 -3.84
C SER A 8 14.21 -13.87 -5.36
N GLY A 9 15.17 -13.27 -6.07
CA GLY A 9 15.17 -13.21 -7.53
C GLY A 9 15.03 -11.80 -8.12
N THR A 10 15.43 -11.68 -9.39
CA THR A 10 15.39 -10.43 -10.16
C THR A 10 14.01 -10.24 -10.82
N ASN A 11 13.61 -8.99 -11.07
CA ASN A 11 12.36 -8.59 -11.75
C ASN A 11 11.03 -8.83 -11.01
N LYS A 12 11.05 -8.88 -9.66
CA LYS A 12 9.83 -8.96 -8.84
C LYS A 12 9.24 -7.60 -8.46
N TRP A 13 9.92 -6.52 -8.80
CA TRP A 13 9.56 -5.16 -8.43
C TRP A 13 9.44 -4.33 -9.69
N ASP A 14 8.28 -3.73 -9.89
CA ASP A 14 8.05 -2.79 -10.98
C ASP A 14 8.04 -1.36 -10.44
N ARG A 15 8.70 -0.45 -11.15
CA ARG A 15 8.82 0.95 -10.73
C ARG A 15 7.65 1.73 -11.30
N ILE A 16 6.71 2.07 -10.43
CA ILE A 16 5.49 2.78 -10.80
C ILE A 16 5.64 4.30 -10.73
N PHE A 17 6.49 4.81 -9.84
CA PHE A 17 6.68 6.24 -9.68
C PHE A 17 8.12 6.59 -9.28
N TYR A 18 8.66 7.66 -9.86
CA TYR A 18 9.95 8.20 -9.48
C TYR A 18 10.04 9.68 -9.87
N GLN A 19 9.98 10.58 -8.89
CA GLN A 19 10.01 12.02 -9.16
C GLN A 19 10.71 12.81 -8.05
N PRO A 20 11.53 13.82 -8.42
CA PRO A 20 12.05 14.80 -7.49
C PRO A 20 11.00 15.87 -7.15
N PHE A 21 10.99 16.28 -5.89
CA PHE A 21 10.19 17.34 -5.30
C PHE A 21 11.10 18.41 -4.72
N GLN A 22 10.72 19.66 -4.96
CA GLN A 22 11.39 20.84 -4.44
C GLN A 22 10.40 21.68 -3.67
N GLY A 23 10.71 21.94 -2.40
CA GLY A 23 9.89 22.74 -1.53
C GLY A 23 10.11 24.23 -1.70
N ASN A 24 9.08 25.02 -1.38
CA ASN A 24 9.16 26.47 -1.38
C ASN A 24 9.71 26.97 -0.03
N PRO A 25 10.92 27.57 0.03
CA PRO A 25 11.49 28.08 1.28
C PRO A 25 10.68 29.24 1.89
N GLU A 26 9.85 29.93 1.12
CA GLU A 26 9.00 31.02 1.61
C GLU A 26 7.91 30.51 2.57
N ASN A 27 7.49 29.25 2.44
CA ASN A 27 6.50 28.61 3.30
C ASN A 27 6.94 28.58 4.78
N LYS A 28 8.24 28.71 5.08
CA LYS A 28 8.74 28.85 6.46
C LYS A 28 8.16 30.06 7.18
N LYS A 29 7.88 31.16 6.46
CA LYS A 29 7.36 32.40 7.06
C LYS A 29 5.95 32.22 7.61
N ILE A 30 5.14 31.43 6.91
CA ILE A 30 3.74 31.13 7.25
C ILE A 30 3.57 29.82 8.02
N ARG A 31 4.67 29.15 8.39
CA ARG A 31 4.69 27.82 9.04
C ARG A 31 3.94 26.74 8.23
N ALA A 32 3.85 26.91 6.92
CA ALA A 32 3.31 25.89 6.01
C ALA A 32 4.40 24.84 5.71
N PRO A 33 4.02 23.61 5.32
CA PRO A 33 4.99 22.61 4.87
C PRO A 33 5.79 23.13 3.67
N LEU A 34 7.08 22.83 3.66
CA LEU A 34 7.98 23.25 2.59
C LEU A 34 7.64 22.56 1.26
N ILE A 35 7.46 21.24 1.31
CA ILE A 35 6.96 20.43 0.20
C ILE A 35 5.50 20.18 0.49
N GLU A 36 4.63 20.53 -0.45
CA GLU A 36 3.21 20.27 -0.33
C GLU A 36 2.96 18.76 -0.32
N PRO A 37 1.95 18.29 0.41
CA PRO A 37 1.56 16.89 0.35
C PRO A 37 1.23 16.49 -1.09
N PHE A 38 1.67 15.30 -1.46
CA PHE A 38 1.56 14.81 -2.83
C PHE A 38 0.61 13.64 -2.90
N GLU A 39 -0.18 13.61 -3.96
CA GLU A 39 -1.10 12.52 -4.22
C GLU A 39 -0.73 11.80 -5.51
N PHE A 40 -0.75 10.47 -5.47
CA PHE A 40 -0.34 9.67 -6.62
C PHE A 40 -1.46 9.62 -7.66
N PRO A 41 -1.18 9.90 -8.94
CA PRO A 41 -2.19 10.01 -10.00
C PRO A 41 -2.67 8.65 -10.54
N PHE A 42 -2.64 7.60 -9.71
CA PHE A 42 -3.02 6.25 -10.10
C PHE A 42 -3.63 5.47 -8.94
N ILE A 43 -4.50 4.52 -9.29
CA ILE A 43 -5.18 3.63 -8.36
C ILE A 43 -4.36 2.35 -8.24
N LEU A 44 -4.09 1.90 -7.02
CA LEU A 44 -3.37 0.66 -6.76
C LEU A 44 -4.31 -0.45 -6.32
N GLN A 45 -3.98 -1.67 -6.74
CA GLN A 45 -4.65 -2.90 -6.31
C GLN A 45 -3.72 -3.76 -5.44
N ASN A 46 -2.41 -3.67 -5.66
CA ASN A 46 -1.43 -4.45 -4.91
C ASN A 46 -1.20 -3.83 -3.54
N HIS A 47 -1.25 -4.65 -2.50
CA HIS A 47 -1.07 -4.23 -1.11
C HIS A 47 0.38 -4.25 -0.61
N VAL A 48 1.32 -4.77 -1.42
CA VAL A 48 2.75 -4.84 -1.10
C VAL A 48 3.50 -3.87 -2.00
N LEU A 49 4.14 -2.89 -1.37
CA LEU A 49 4.85 -1.82 -2.03
C LEU A 49 6.23 -1.67 -1.40
N ALA A 50 7.19 -1.17 -2.18
CA ALA A 50 8.42 -0.62 -1.65
C ALA A 50 8.43 0.87 -1.93
N ILE A 51 8.77 1.66 -0.91
CA ILE A 51 8.87 3.11 -1.01
C ILE A 51 10.28 3.55 -0.64
N MET A 52 10.77 4.57 -1.34
CA MET A 52 12.02 5.23 -1.04
C MET A 52 11.79 6.73 -1.04
N VAL A 53 12.32 7.41 -0.03
CA VAL A 53 12.45 8.87 -0.08
C VAL A 53 13.89 9.23 0.14
N SER A 54 14.53 9.85 -0.86
CA SER A 54 15.91 10.29 -0.75
C SER A 54 16.03 11.81 -0.73
N SER A 55 16.97 12.33 0.04
CA SER A 55 17.25 13.77 0.11
C SER A 55 18.72 13.99 0.45
N SER A 56 19.39 14.75 -0.40
CA SER A 56 20.78 15.21 -0.17
C SER A 56 20.87 16.26 0.95
N ALA A 57 19.77 16.96 1.23
CA ALA A 57 19.70 17.97 2.28
C ALA A 57 19.37 17.39 3.67
N ALA A 58 19.17 16.07 3.77
CA ALA A 58 18.83 15.40 5.02
C ALA A 58 19.99 15.42 6.02
N LYS A 59 19.72 15.85 7.25
CA LYS A 59 20.71 15.72 8.34
C LYS A 59 20.82 14.26 8.78
N PRO A 60 22.00 13.77 9.19
CA PRO A 60 22.16 12.37 9.67
C PRO A 60 21.26 11.99 10.85
N ARG A 61 20.85 12.98 11.66
CA ARG A 61 19.91 12.78 12.77
C ARG A 61 18.44 12.63 12.35
N TRP A 62 18.10 12.99 11.12
CA TRP A 62 16.74 12.86 10.60
C TRP A 62 16.52 11.40 10.22
N ARG A 63 15.44 10.83 10.74
CA ARG A 63 15.10 9.41 10.52
C ARG A 63 13.89 9.21 9.63
N THR A 64 13.07 10.25 9.44
CA THR A 64 11.78 10.18 8.74
C THR A 64 11.70 11.24 7.66
N SER A 65 11.09 10.87 6.54
CA SER A 65 10.76 11.76 5.44
C SER A 65 9.30 12.19 5.41
N GLY A 66 8.43 11.45 6.08
CA GLY A 66 6.99 11.69 6.01
C GLY A 66 6.16 10.46 6.34
N HIS A 67 4.92 10.49 5.89
CA HIS A 67 3.98 9.40 6.01
C HIS A 67 3.34 9.07 4.68
N LEU A 68 3.34 7.79 4.34
CA LEU A 68 2.52 7.23 3.28
C LEU A 68 1.15 6.86 3.87
N ILE A 69 0.10 7.40 3.27
CA ILE A 69 -1.29 7.26 3.71
C ILE A 69 -2.04 6.50 2.62
N GLN A 70 -2.73 5.43 3.04
CA GLN A 70 -3.66 4.69 2.22
C GLN A 70 -5.07 5.27 2.44
N THR A 71 -5.66 5.73 1.35
CA THR A 71 -6.98 6.36 1.35
C THR A 71 -7.89 5.57 0.41
N TYR A 72 -9.11 5.30 0.85
CA TYR A 72 -10.12 4.62 0.03
C TYR A 72 -11.14 5.63 -0.50
N PRO A 73 -11.58 5.49 -1.77
CA PRO A 73 -12.61 6.36 -2.34
C PRO A 73 -13.88 6.31 -1.49
N SER A 74 -14.47 7.48 -1.17
CA SER A 74 -15.72 7.58 -0.40
C SER A 74 -16.71 8.54 -1.07
N VAL A 75 -17.79 8.03 -1.68
CA VAL A 75 -19.05 8.73 -1.98
C VAL A 75 -19.83 8.83 -0.67
N ILE A 76 -20.51 9.94 -0.44
CA ILE A 76 -21.54 10.03 0.60
C ILE A 76 -22.87 10.13 -0.13
N THR A 77 -23.75 9.14 0.01
CA THR A 77 -25.13 9.22 -0.45
C THR A 77 -26.06 8.99 0.73
N GLY A 78 -26.77 10.03 1.15
CA GLY A 78 -27.82 9.94 2.17
C GLY A 78 -27.36 9.52 3.58
N GLY A 79 -26.13 9.85 3.98
CA GLY A 79 -25.55 9.42 5.27
C GLY A 79 -24.94 8.01 5.25
N LYS A 80 -24.87 7.36 4.07
CA LYS A 80 -24.12 6.13 3.82
C LYS A 80 -22.92 6.40 2.92
N ILE A 81 -21.80 5.77 3.23
CA ILE A 81 -20.55 5.85 2.48
C ILE A 81 -20.63 4.86 1.29
N LEU A 82 -20.73 5.38 0.05
CA LEU A 82 -20.46 4.71 -1.22
C LEU A 82 -19.01 5.09 -1.68
N LEU A 83 -18.56 4.90 -2.92
CA LEU A 83 -17.14 5.09 -3.36
C LEU A 83 -16.97 6.23 -4.38
N SER A 84 -16.18 7.30 -4.11
CA SER A 84 -16.01 8.46 -5.03
C SER A 84 -14.71 8.39 -5.83
N GLU A 85 -14.76 8.87 -7.05
CA GLU A 85 -13.61 8.92 -7.96
C GLU A 85 -12.58 9.98 -7.57
N SER A 86 -12.85 10.81 -6.54
CA SER A 86 -11.90 11.81 -6.06
C SER A 86 -11.20 11.36 -4.76
N PRO A 87 -9.86 11.36 -4.74
CA PRO A 87 -9.02 11.05 -3.59
C PRO A 87 -9.24 12.00 -2.39
N SER A 88 -9.67 13.24 -2.65
CA SER A 88 -9.88 14.27 -1.63
C SER A 88 -11.10 14.03 -0.73
N SER A 89 -11.99 13.10 -1.08
CA SER A 89 -13.17 12.74 -0.27
C SER A 89 -13.07 11.37 0.37
N GLY A 90 -11.87 10.78 0.40
CA GLY A 90 -11.63 9.43 0.87
C GLY A 90 -11.49 9.30 2.39
N VAL A 91 -11.64 8.09 2.90
CA VAL A 91 -11.39 7.75 4.30
C VAL A 91 -9.98 7.20 4.44
N ASP A 92 -9.18 7.82 5.31
CA ASP A 92 -7.85 7.34 5.67
C ASP A 92 -7.96 6.02 6.43
N ALA A 93 -7.33 4.97 5.90
CA ALA A 93 -7.37 3.64 6.51
C ALA A 93 -6.09 3.28 7.23
N ALA A 94 -4.94 3.50 6.59
CA ALA A 94 -3.65 3.12 7.15
C ALA A 94 -2.61 4.20 6.87
N LYS A 95 -1.87 4.57 7.91
CA LYS A 95 -0.75 5.52 7.83
C LYS A 95 0.54 4.81 8.19
N LYS A 96 1.55 4.95 7.35
CA LYS A 96 2.87 4.35 7.54
C LYS A 96 3.94 5.42 7.49
N GLN A 97 4.71 5.53 8.56
CA GLN A 97 5.87 6.41 8.59
C GLN A 97 6.93 5.85 7.64
N VAL A 98 7.56 6.72 6.87
CA VAL A 98 8.60 6.34 5.90
C VAL A 98 9.93 6.98 6.29
N GLY A 99 10.97 6.15 6.34
CA GLY A 99 12.33 6.58 6.62
C GLY A 99 12.95 7.40 5.49
N ILE A 100 13.85 8.30 5.87
CA ILE A 100 14.61 9.12 4.91
C ILE A 100 15.90 8.40 4.52
N ASN A 101 16.24 8.44 3.22
CA ASN A 101 17.37 7.75 2.62
C ASN A 101 17.38 6.23 2.85
N THR A 102 16.21 5.64 3.05
CA THR A 102 16.00 4.19 3.18
C THR A 102 14.97 3.72 2.16
N ILE A 103 15.04 2.43 1.83
CA ILE A 103 13.99 1.73 1.10
C ILE A 103 13.22 0.93 2.14
N GLU A 104 11.91 1.11 2.19
CA GLU A 104 11.04 0.44 3.16
C GLU A 104 9.97 -0.37 2.45
N LEU A 105 9.78 -1.59 2.95
CA LEU A 105 8.69 -2.46 2.53
C LEU A 105 7.43 -2.05 3.28
N VAL A 106 6.39 -1.68 2.54
CA VAL A 106 5.09 -1.31 3.07
C VAL A 106 4.08 -2.35 2.64
N VAL A 107 3.49 -3.02 3.63
CA VAL A 107 2.37 -3.93 3.45
C VAL A 107 1.13 -3.28 4.04
N PHE A 108 0.19 -2.89 3.19
CA PHE A 108 -1.09 -2.34 3.58
C PHE A 108 -2.13 -3.43 3.84
N PRO A 109 -3.10 -3.21 4.74
CA PRO A 109 -4.23 -4.11 4.88
C PRO A 109 -5.09 -4.06 3.59
N LYS A 110 -5.54 -5.22 3.12
CA LYS A 110 -6.50 -5.34 2.01
C LYS A 110 -7.92 -5.06 2.51
N LEU A 111 -8.31 -3.78 2.63
CA LEU A 111 -9.69 -3.43 3.01
C LEU A 111 -10.61 -3.27 1.80
N ALA A 112 -10.07 -2.89 0.65
CA ALA A 112 -10.77 -2.89 -0.63
C ALA A 112 -9.83 -3.31 -1.78
N ASN A 113 -10.41 -3.62 -2.94
CA ASN A 113 -9.67 -4.04 -4.13
C ASN A 113 -8.82 -2.91 -4.74
N GLN A 114 -9.20 -1.65 -4.48
CA GLN A 114 -8.60 -0.48 -5.08
C GLN A 114 -8.46 0.61 -4.01
N TYR A 115 -7.33 1.31 -4.03
CA TYR A 115 -7.06 2.41 -3.11
C TYR A 115 -6.17 3.47 -3.75
N TYR A 116 -6.21 4.67 -3.17
CA TYR A 116 -5.34 5.79 -3.49
C TYR A 116 -4.23 5.89 -2.47
N LEU A 117 -3.12 6.48 -2.90
CA LEU A 117 -2.01 6.82 -2.03
C LEU A 117 -1.83 8.32 -1.96
N TRP A 118 -1.48 8.75 -0.76
CA TRP A 118 -1.07 10.10 -0.47
C TRP A 118 0.25 10.05 0.30
N PHE A 119 1.18 10.95 -0.02
CA PHE A 119 2.41 11.11 0.74
C PHE A 119 2.47 12.50 1.38
N ASP A 120 2.55 12.50 2.71
CA ASP A 120 2.66 13.70 3.53
C ASP A 120 4.12 13.87 3.98
N PHE A 121 4.81 14.87 3.41
CA PHE A 121 6.21 15.15 3.72
C PHE A 121 6.37 15.85 5.08
N VAL A 122 7.48 15.59 5.75
CA VAL A 122 7.81 16.37 6.96
C VAL A 122 8.10 17.84 6.62
N PRO A 123 7.67 18.79 7.47
CA PRO A 123 7.68 20.22 7.14
C PRO A 123 9.08 20.83 7.01
N TRP A 124 10.13 20.15 7.50
CA TRP A 124 11.51 20.62 7.40
C TRP A 124 12.26 20.14 6.14
N LEU A 125 11.64 19.30 5.31
CA LEU A 125 12.26 18.76 4.10
C LEU A 125 12.19 19.78 2.96
N LEU A 126 13.33 20.15 2.36
CA LEU A 126 13.37 21.13 1.27
C LEU A 126 13.48 20.47 -0.11
N PHE A 127 14.17 19.34 -0.20
CA PHE A 127 14.33 18.58 -1.43
C PHE A 127 14.09 17.12 -1.11
N ALA A 128 13.34 16.41 -1.94
CA ALA A 128 13.08 14.99 -1.77
C ALA A 128 12.95 14.32 -3.14
N THR A 129 13.39 13.08 -3.27
CA THR A 129 13.07 12.25 -4.44
C THR A 129 12.28 11.06 -3.94
N LEU A 130 11.03 10.96 -4.40
CA LEU A 130 10.09 9.92 -4.04
C LEU A 130 10.16 8.82 -5.10
N GLY A 131 10.41 7.60 -4.67
CA GLY A 131 10.34 6.40 -5.50
C GLY A 131 9.31 5.43 -4.94
N LEU A 132 8.49 4.86 -5.80
CA LEU A 132 7.51 3.84 -5.44
C LEU A 132 7.63 2.66 -6.41
N TRP A 133 7.67 1.47 -5.83
CA TRP A 133 7.69 0.21 -6.55
C TRP A 133 6.56 -0.70 -6.06
N GLN A 134 5.99 -1.43 -7.01
CA GLN A 134 4.96 -2.40 -6.77
C GLN A 134 5.54 -3.80 -6.84
N PHE A 135 5.17 -4.65 -5.87
CA PHE A 135 5.56 -6.06 -5.94
C PHE A 135 4.74 -6.76 -7.03
N ALA A 136 5.43 -7.31 -8.02
CA ALA A 136 4.88 -8.06 -9.15
C ALA A 136 5.08 -9.58 -9.03
N GLY A 137 5.72 -10.05 -7.94
CA GLY A 137 5.91 -11.48 -7.67
C GLY A 137 4.67 -12.18 -7.14
N ASN A 138 4.74 -13.51 -7.08
CA ASN A 138 3.69 -14.34 -6.50
C ASN A 138 3.55 -14.07 -5.00
N GLN A 139 2.31 -13.88 -4.56
CA GLN A 139 1.94 -13.67 -3.16
C GLN A 139 1.23 -14.93 -2.68
N PHE A 140 1.74 -15.56 -1.64
CA PHE A 140 1.09 -16.72 -1.03
C PHE A 140 0.42 -16.29 0.26
N ASP A 141 -0.90 -16.43 0.31
CA ASP A 141 -1.68 -16.25 1.53
C ASP A 141 -1.95 -17.62 2.14
N ALA A 142 -1.51 -17.86 3.37
CA ALA A 142 -1.71 -19.15 4.06
C ALA A 142 -3.21 -19.54 4.15
N THR A 143 -4.13 -18.58 4.02
CA THR A 143 -5.57 -18.86 3.96
C THR A 143 -6.00 -19.53 2.65
N GLN A 144 -5.36 -19.23 1.52
CA GLN A 144 -5.64 -19.91 0.25
C GLN A 144 -5.21 -21.38 0.30
N GLU A 145 -4.05 -21.65 0.90
CA GLU A 145 -3.54 -23.02 1.09
C GLU A 145 -4.50 -23.87 1.96
N VAL A 146 -5.02 -23.27 3.04
CA VAL A 146 -6.04 -23.92 3.88
C VAL A 146 -7.35 -24.13 3.11
N LEU A 147 -7.79 -23.17 2.29
CA LEU A 147 -9.00 -23.31 1.49
C LEU A 147 -8.88 -24.40 0.42
N GLU A 148 -7.72 -24.53 -0.22
CA GLU A 148 -7.45 -25.61 -1.17
C GLU A 148 -7.45 -26.98 -0.47
N THR A 149 -6.86 -27.05 0.72
CA THR A 149 -6.89 -28.26 1.54
C THR A 149 -8.31 -28.65 1.94
N ILE A 150 -9.12 -27.69 2.40
CA ILE A 150 -10.53 -27.92 2.75
C ILE A 150 -11.34 -28.40 1.54
N LYS A 151 -11.10 -27.86 0.34
CA LYS A 151 -11.78 -28.34 -0.89
C LYS A 151 -11.48 -29.81 -1.18
N ILE A 152 -10.22 -30.22 -1.02
CA ILE A 152 -9.82 -31.62 -1.20
C ILE A 152 -10.51 -32.52 -0.17
N ASP A 153 -10.59 -32.08 1.08
CA ASP A 153 -11.25 -32.82 2.15
C ASP A 153 -12.77 -32.93 1.92
N ILE A 154 -13.43 -31.88 1.44
CA ILE A 154 -14.86 -31.91 1.08
C ILE A 154 -15.11 -32.90 -0.05
N LEU A 155 -14.34 -32.86 -1.14
CA LEU A 155 -14.47 -33.80 -2.26
C LEU A 155 -14.29 -35.26 -1.80
N ARG A 156 -13.38 -35.49 -0.85
CA ARG A 156 -13.17 -36.82 -0.26
C ARG A 156 -14.35 -37.28 0.61
N VAL A 157 -14.99 -36.35 1.33
CA VAL A 157 -16.18 -36.63 2.13
C VAL A 157 -17.37 -36.91 1.21
N GLU A 158 -17.58 -36.10 0.18
CA GLU A 158 -18.63 -36.31 -0.83
C GLU A 158 -18.50 -37.69 -1.49
N ALA A 159 -17.30 -38.06 -1.93
CA ALA A 159 -17.06 -39.38 -2.51
C ALA A 159 -17.40 -40.54 -1.55
N LYS A 160 -17.13 -40.39 -0.25
CA LYS A 160 -17.50 -41.40 0.75
C LYS A 160 -19.00 -41.46 1.00
N VAL A 161 -19.67 -40.30 0.98
CA VAL A 161 -21.13 -40.22 1.15
C VAL A 161 -21.83 -40.84 -0.05
N ASP A 162 -21.36 -40.56 -1.27
CA ASP A 162 -21.88 -41.16 -2.50
C ASP A 162 -21.74 -42.69 -2.46
N ASP A 163 -20.56 -43.20 -2.06
CA ASP A 163 -20.32 -44.63 -1.89
C ASP A 163 -21.33 -45.26 -0.91
N ILE A 164 -21.55 -44.66 0.27
CA ILE A 164 -22.52 -45.14 1.26
C ILE A 164 -23.96 -45.09 0.73
N SER A 165 -24.33 -44.03 0.02
CA SER A 165 -25.69 -43.87 -0.53
C SER A 165 -26.00 -44.88 -1.64
N SER A 166 -24.98 -45.37 -2.35
CA SER A 166 -25.13 -46.39 -3.38
C SER A 166 -25.42 -47.81 -2.84
N TYR A 167 -25.30 -48.00 -1.51
CA TYR A 167 -25.57 -49.28 -0.82
C TYR A 167 -26.98 -49.39 -0.21
N GLN A 168 -27.86 -48.40 -0.40
CA GLN A 168 -29.29 -48.48 -0.05
C GLN A 168 -30.16 -48.72 -1.28
#